data_AF-A0A357XSH5-F1
#
_entry.id   AF-A0A357XSH5-F1
#
_cell.length_a   1.000
_cell.length_b   1.000
_cell.length_c   1.000
_cell.angle_alpha   90.00
_cell.angle_beta   90.00
_cell.angle_gamma   90.00
#
_symmetry.space_group_name_H-M   'P 1'
#
loop_
_entity.id
_entity.type
_entity.pdbx_description
1 polymer ?
#
loop_
_entity_poly.entity_id
_entity_poly.type
_entity_poly.pdbx_seq_one_letter_code
_entity_poly.pdbx_strand_id
1 'polypeptide(L)'
;MSQPQTPLTYEGVLELFRQTDLRMQETDRLMRATFQETDRRMKEMAQDTDRKMQETDRRMKEMAQDTDRTMRETARKMQETDRKISALGSRIGEIVENMIGGDIVAQFRSLGYAVSAYYRNLIFGKPGTNESGEIDLILQDGDIAILIEVKTSLKTADVVEHIERLEKYRRYRDSRGVKDEYLYIGAVAGAVVEPNVVQFAQKNGLYVIVQSGKAVEIIPSPEGFVAKKW
;
A
#
# COMPACT_ATOMS: atom_id res chain seq x y z
N MET A 1 10.78 -74.38 67.84
CA MET A 1 10.47 -73.80 69.16
C MET A 1 9.77 -72.48 68.92
N SER A 2 8.47 -72.49 69.17
CA SER A 2 7.59 -71.32 69.09
C SER A 2 8.15 -70.22 69.98
N GLN A 3 8.27 -68.99 69.47
CA GLN A 3 8.53 -67.85 70.35
C GLN A 3 7.50 -67.89 71.48
N PRO A 4 7.91 -67.80 72.74
CA PRO A 4 6.97 -67.90 73.86
C PRO A 4 5.94 -66.77 73.70
N GLN A 5 4.70 -67.16 73.39
CA GLN A 5 3.57 -66.25 73.51
C GLN A 5 3.46 -65.93 74.99
N THR A 6 3.97 -64.76 75.36
CA THR A 6 3.80 -64.19 76.69
C THR A 6 2.30 -64.15 76.95
N PRO A 7 1.78 -64.78 78.03
CA PRO A 7 0.36 -64.81 78.28
C PRO A 7 -0.16 -63.37 78.36
N LEU A 8 -1.24 -63.08 77.62
CA LEU A 8 -1.82 -61.75 77.58
C LEU A 8 -2.34 -61.39 78.98
N THR A 9 -1.56 -60.60 79.72
CA THR A 9 -1.95 -60.16 81.06
C THR A 9 -2.89 -58.96 80.97
N TYR A 10 -3.73 -58.78 81.99
CA TYR A 10 -4.60 -57.60 82.09
C TYR A 10 -3.81 -56.28 81.98
N GLU A 11 -2.63 -56.21 82.59
CA GLU A 11 -1.71 -55.08 82.48
C GLU A 11 -1.17 -54.89 81.06
N GLY A 12 -0.82 -55.98 80.35
CA GLY A 12 -0.36 -55.92 78.97
C GLY A 12 -1.42 -55.40 78.00
N VAL A 13 -2.69 -55.76 78.23
CA VAL A 13 -3.84 -55.23 77.47
C VAL A 13 -4.03 -53.73 77.75
N LEU A 14 -3.97 -53.30 79.01
CA LEU A 14 -4.08 -51.89 79.38
C LEU A 14 -2.97 -51.03 78.78
N GLU A 15 -1.73 -51.54 78.74
CA GLU A 15 -0.60 -50.83 78.14
C GLU A 15 -0.75 -50.71 76.62
N LEU A 16 -1.27 -51.74 75.94
CA LEU A 16 -1.64 -51.68 74.52
C LEU A 16 -2.69 -50.59 74.27
N PHE A 17 -3.75 -50.52 75.08
CA PHE A 17 -4.76 -49.46 74.98
C PHE A 17 -4.15 -48.07 75.19
N ARG A 18 -3.25 -47.91 76.16
CA ARG A 18 -2.55 -46.64 76.41
C ARG A 18 -1.67 -46.24 75.22
N GLN A 19 -0.94 -47.19 74.62
CA GLN A 19 -0.14 -46.93 73.42
C GLN A 19 -0.99 -46.63 72.18
N THR A 20 -2.13 -47.29 72.01
CA THR A 20 -3.08 -47.00 70.94
C THR A 20 -3.67 -45.59 71.10
N ASP A 21 -4.05 -45.20 72.32
CA ASP A 21 -4.55 -43.85 72.61
C ASP A 21 -3.49 -42.78 72.30
N LEU A 22 -2.24 -43.00 72.73
CA LEU A 22 -1.12 -42.11 72.41
C LEU A 22 -0.88 -41.99 70.90
N ARG A 23 -0.89 -43.10 70.16
CA ARG A 23 -0.75 -43.09 68.69
C ARG A 23 -1.93 -42.41 68.00
N MET A 24 -3.15 -42.59 68.50
CA MET A 24 -4.33 -41.89 67.97
C MET A 24 -4.20 -40.38 68.19
N GLN A 25 -3.81 -39.93 69.39
CA GLN A 25 -3.58 -38.52 69.69
C GLN A 25 -2.48 -37.91 68.80
N GLU A 26 -1.38 -38.64 68.58
CA GLU A 26 -0.31 -38.20 67.69
C GLU A 26 -0.78 -38.12 66.23
N THR A 27 -1.55 -39.12 65.76
CA THR A 27 -2.13 -39.16 64.42
C THR A 27 -3.11 -37.99 64.20
N ASP A 28 -3.98 -37.72 65.18
CA ASP A 28 -4.90 -36.58 65.14
C ASP A 28 -4.17 -35.25 65.08
N ARG A 29 -3.06 -35.12 65.85
CA ARG A 29 -2.23 -33.92 65.84
C ARG A 29 -1.54 -33.72 64.49
N LEU A 30 -1.02 -34.79 63.90
CA LEU A 30 -0.38 -34.76 62.58
C LEU A 30 -1.40 -34.43 61.48
N MET A 31 -2.58 -35.05 61.52
CA MET A 31 -3.68 -34.74 60.60
C MET A 31 -4.10 -33.27 60.70
N ARG A 32 -4.27 -32.72 61.91
CA ARG A 32 -4.61 -31.30 62.07
C ARG A 32 -3.53 -30.39 61.48
N ALA A 33 -2.25 -30.70 61.70
CA ALA A 33 -1.14 -29.93 61.16
C ALA A 33 -1.11 -29.98 59.61
N THR A 34 -1.28 -31.16 59.00
CA THR A 34 -1.30 -31.31 57.54
C THR A 34 -2.53 -30.65 56.91
N PHE A 35 -3.70 -30.71 57.55
CA PHE A 35 -4.89 -29.98 57.10
C PHE A 35 -4.66 -28.47 57.12
N GLN A 36 -4.07 -27.93 58.20
CA GLN A 36 -3.76 -26.51 58.29
C GLN A 36 -2.74 -26.06 57.24
N GLU A 37 -1.70 -26.86 56.99
CA GLU A 37 -0.72 -26.57 55.94
C GLU A 37 -1.36 -26.62 54.54
N THR A 38 -2.23 -27.60 54.29
CA THR A 38 -2.94 -27.76 53.01
C THR A 38 -3.88 -26.59 52.76
N ASP A 39 -4.66 -26.18 53.77
CA ASP A 39 -5.54 -25.01 53.69
C ASP A 39 -4.76 -23.72 53.40
N ARG A 40 -3.60 -23.55 54.05
CA ARG A 40 -2.70 -22.42 53.81
C ARG A 40 -2.16 -22.41 52.38
N ARG A 41 -1.65 -23.54 51.88
CA ARG A 41 -1.16 -23.66 50.49
C ARG A 41 -2.27 -23.40 49.47
N MET A 42 -3.48 -23.89 49.73
CA MET A 42 -4.62 -23.69 48.85
C MET A 42 -5.02 -22.20 48.78
N LYS A 43 -5.01 -21.49 49.92
CA LYS A 43 -5.22 -20.04 49.96
C LYS A 43 -4.15 -19.26 49.20
N GLU A 44 -2.88 -19.60 49.39
CA GLU A 44 -1.76 -18.96 48.68
C GLU A 44 -1.86 -19.18 47.17
N MET A 45 -2.22 -20.39 46.73
CA MET A 45 -2.41 -20.72 45.31
C MET A 45 -3.60 -20.00 44.69
N ALA A 46 -4.71 -19.87 45.43
CA ALA A 46 -5.87 -19.09 44.99
C ALA A 46 -5.52 -17.61 44.81
N GLN A 47 -4.76 -17.03 45.75
CA GLN A 47 -4.30 -15.64 45.66
C GLN A 47 -3.32 -15.40 44.50
N ASP A 48 -2.40 -16.34 44.25
CA ASP A 48 -1.48 -16.24 43.10
C ASP A 48 -2.23 -16.34 41.76
N THR A 49 -3.22 -17.23 41.70
CA THR A 49 -4.09 -17.37 40.53
C THR A 49 -4.87 -16.10 40.25
N ASP A 50 -5.49 -15.51 41.29
CA ASP A 50 -6.24 -14.26 41.16
C ASP A 50 -5.35 -13.11 40.68
N ARG A 51 -4.13 -12.99 41.21
CA ARG A 51 -3.13 -12.00 40.75
C ARG A 51 -2.76 -12.18 39.28
N LYS A 52 -2.46 -13.41 38.85
CA LYS A 52 -2.13 -13.70 37.45
C LYS A 52 -3.28 -13.41 36.50
N MET A 53 -4.51 -13.68 36.92
CA MET A 53 -5.71 -13.38 36.14
C MET A 53 -5.89 -11.86 35.97
N GLN A 54 -5.75 -11.08 37.06
CA GLN A 54 -5.80 -9.62 37.00
C GLN A 54 -4.69 -9.02 36.12
N GLU A 55 -3.47 -9.57 36.17
CA GLU A 55 -2.38 -9.12 35.29
C GLU A 55 -2.66 -9.44 33.82
N THR A 56 -3.22 -10.62 33.54
CA THR A 56 -3.59 -11.04 32.19
C THR A 56 -4.69 -10.14 31.63
N ASP A 57 -5.72 -9.85 32.41
CA ASP A 57 -6.80 -8.94 32.03
C ASP A 57 -6.27 -7.53 31.74
N ARG A 58 -5.33 -7.05 32.56
CA ARG A 58 -4.67 -5.75 32.35
C ARG A 58 -3.88 -5.72 31.04
N ARG A 59 -3.05 -6.74 30.79
CA ARG A 59 -2.27 -6.84 29.54
C ARG A 59 -3.17 -6.95 28.32
N MET A 60 -4.27 -7.71 28.41
CA MET A 60 -5.24 -7.85 27.32
C MET A 60 -5.91 -6.51 27.02
N LYS A 61 -6.27 -5.75 28.05
CA LYS A 61 -6.85 -4.40 27.89
C LYS A 61 -5.87 -3.41 27.27
N GLU A 62 -4.61 -3.42 27.70
CA GLU A 62 -3.55 -2.59 27.13
C GLU A 62 -3.32 -2.94 25.66
N MET A 63 -3.20 -4.24 25.32
CA MET A 63 -3.04 -4.70 23.94
C MET A 63 -4.23 -4.34 23.04
N ALA A 64 -5.46 -4.42 23.55
CA ALA A 64 -6.65 -4.00 22.82
C ALA A 64 -6.64 -2.48 22.54
N GLN A 65 -6.23 -1.67 23.51
CA GLN A 65 -6.11 -0.21 23.35
C GLN A 65 -5.02 0.17 22.34
N ASP A 66 -3.86 -0.48 22.39
CA ASP A 66 -2.78 -0.26 21.44
C ASP A 66 -3.18 -0.67 20.01
N THR A 67 -3.91 -1.78 19.89
CA THR A 67 -4.46 -2.24 18.61
C THR A 67 -5.43 -1.22 18.04
N ASP A 68 -6.40 -0.75 18.84
CA ASP A 68 -7.39 0.25 18.42
C ASP A 68 -6.72 1.58 18.03
N ARG A 69 -5.71 2.03 18.79
CA ARG A 69 -4.92 3.20 18.44
C ARG A 69 -4.18 3.02 17.11
N THR A 70 -3.51 1.90 16.93
CA THR A 70 -2.75 1.60 15.70
C THR A 70 -3.67 1.52 14.48
N MET A 71 -4.84 0.89 14.63
CA MET A 71 -5.86 0.83 13.57
C MET A 71 -6.36 2.22 13.20
N ARG A 72 -6.65 3.09 14.18
CA ARG A 72 -7.08 4.47 13.92
C ARG A 72 -6.00 5.30 13.23
N GLU A 73 -4.75 5.18 13.67
CA GLU A 73 -3.62 5.88 13.04
C GLU A 73 -3.42 5.40 11.59
N THR A 74 -3.55 4.10 11.36
CA THR A 74 -3.47 3.51 10.01
C THR A 74 -4.60 4.01 9.11
N ALA A 75 -5.84 4.00 9.60
CA ALA A 75 -7.00 4.48 8.88
C ALA A 75 -6.86 5.97 8.49
N ARG A 76 -6.31 6.81 9.38
CA ARG A 76 -6.02 8.22 9.09
C ARG A 76 -4.98 8.38 7.98
N LYS A 77 -3.87 7.64 8.05
CA LYS A 77 -2.82 7.67 7.02
C LYS A 77 -3.34 7.21 5.66
N MET A 78 -4.21 6.20 5.64
CA MET A 78 -4.89 5.76 4.42
C MET A 78 -5.76 6.88 3.84
N GLN A 79 -6.63 7.51 4.65
CA GLN A 79 -7.45 8.63 4.18
C GLN A 79 -6.64 9.82 3.67
N GLU A 80 -5.53 10.17 4.30
CA GLU A 80 -4.63 11.22 3.81
C GLU A 80 -3.99 10.85 2.46
N THR A 81 -3.63 9.58 2.29
CA THR A 81 -3.07 9.06 1.04
C THR A 81 -4.11 9.10 -0.06
N ASP A 82 -5.33 8.63 0.20
CA ASP A 82 -6.44 8.67 -0.75
C ASP A 82 -6.73 10.10 -1.21
N ARG A 83 -6.77 11.07 -0.28
CA ARG A 83 -6.94 12.49 -0.61
C ARG A 83 -5.83 13.03 -1.52
N LYS A 84 -4.57 12.68 -1.25
CA LYS A 84 -3.43 13.09 -2.08
C LYS A 84 -3.53 12.50 -3.49
N ILE A 85 -3.90 11.22 -3.61
CA ILE A 85 -4.10 10.53 -4.89
C ILE A 85 -5.24 11.19 -5.67
N SER A 86 -6.39 11.45 -5.02
CA SER A 86 -7.51 12.15 -5.64
C SER A 86 -7.12 13.54 -6.15
N ALA A 87 -6.35 14.31 -5.36
CA ALA A 87 -5.92 15.64 -5.77
C ALA A 87 -4.98 15.63 -7.00
N LEU A 88 -4.13 14.61 -7.15
CA LEU A 88 -3.32 14.43 -8.36
C LEU A 88 -4.18 14.10 -9.57
N GLY A 89 -5.14 13.17 -9.41
CA GLY A 89 -6.07 12.82 -10.48
C GLY A 89 -6.88 14.03 -10.96
N SER A 90 -7.40 14.85 -10.05
CA SER A 90 -8.11 16.09 -10.39
C SER A 90 -7.24 17.07 -11.18
N ARG A 91 -5.95 17.22 -10.83
CA ARG A 91 -5.03 18.11 -11.57
C ARG A 91 -4.75 17.62 -12.98
N ILE A 92 -4.57 16.30 -13.18
CA ILE A 92 -4.39 15.74 -14.52
C ILE A 92 -5.65 16.00 -15.36
N GLY A 93 -6.84 15.77 -14.78
CA GLY A 93 -8.11 16.07 -15.42
C GLY A 93 -8.21 17.54 -15.85
N GLU A 94 -7.86 18.47 -14.96
CA GLU A 94 -7.87 19.91 -15.25
C GLU A 94 -6.90 20.28 -16.39
N ILE A 95 -5.69 19.70 -16.42
CA ILE A 95 -4.73 19.93 -17.52
C ILE A 95 -5.32 19.47 -18.85
N VAL A 96 -5.89 18.25 -18.90
CA VAL A 96 -6.50 17.70 -20.11
C VAL A 96 -7.71 18.54 -20.56
N GLU A 97 -8.55 18.98 -19.62
CA GLU A 97 -9.67 19.87 -19.89
C GLU A 97 -9.22 21.21 -20.43
N ASN A 98 -8.20 21.83 -19.83
CA ASN A 98 -7.62 23.08 -20.28
C ASN A 98 -6.94 22.94 -21.66
N MET A 99 -6.39 21.78 -22.03
CA MET A 99 -5.88 21.56 -23.39
C MET A 99 -6.99 21.57 -24.42
N ILE A 100 -8.06 20.85 -24.12
CA ILE A 100 -9.23 20.75 -24.99
C ILE A 100 -9.95 22.09 -25.09
N GLY A 101 -10.09 22.82 -23.98
CA GLY A 101 -10.72 24.14 -23.93
C GLY A 101 -9.81 25.29 -24.38
N GLY A 102 -8.48 25.13 -24.28
CA GLY A 102 -7.44 26.13 -24.57
C GLY A 102 -6.92 26.13 -26.01
N ASP A 103 -7.72 25.57 -26.92
CA ASP A 103 -7.45 25.49 -28.36
C ASP A 103 -6.06 24.94 -28.70
N ILE A 104 -5.66 23.84 -28.04
CA ILE A 104 -4.42 23.12 -28.37
C ILE A 104 -4.40 22.72 -29.86
N VAL A 105 -5.58 22.50 -30.45
CA VAL A 105 -5.78 22.27 -31.88
C VAL A 105 -5.28 23.47 -32.70
N ALA A 106 -5.68 24.71 -32.39
CA ALA A 106 -5.17 25.88 -33.09
C ALA A 106 -3.67 26.11 -32.89
N GLN A 107 -3.12 25.78 -31.71
CA GLN A 107 -1.67 25.89 -31.49
C GLN A 107 -0.91 24.95 -32.42
N PHE A 108 -1.31 23.68 -32.53
CA PHE A 108 -0.69 22.76 -33.49
C PHE A 108 -0.98 23.10 -34.96
N ARG A 109 -2.16 23.65 -35.28
CA ARG A 109 -2.43 24.19 -36.62
C ARG A 109 -1.51 25.35 -36.98
N SER A 110 -1.21 26.23 -36.03
CA SER A 110 -0.28 27.35 -36.21
C SER A 110 1.16 26.86 -36.44
N LEU A 111 1.48 25.66 -35.96
CA LEU A 111 2.73 24.95 -36.23
C LEU A 111 2.72 24.18 -37.56
N GLY A 112 1.65 24.27 -38.34
CA GLY A 112 1.52 23.65 -39.67
C GLY A 112 0.92 22.24 -39.66
N TYR A 113 0.40 21.76 -38.53
CA TYR A 113 -0.25 20.45 -38.44
C TYR A 113 -1.75 20.57 -38.66
N ALA A 114 -2.24 19.97 -39.75
CA ALA A 114 -3.66 19.94 -40.06
C ALA A 114 -4.39 18.93 -39.16
N VAL A 115 -4.58 19.25 -37.87
CA VAL A 115 -5.38 18.47 -36.92
C VAL A 115 -6.73 19.13 -36.68
N SER A 116 -7.79 18.36 -36.44
CA SER A 116 -9.14 18.91 -36.22
C SER A 116 -9.94 18.25 -35.11
N ALA A 117 -9.57 17.04 -34.72
CA ALA A 117 -10.21 16.32 -33.63
C ALA A 117 -9.19 15.95 -32.55
N TYR A 118 -9.69 15.77 -31.33
CA TYR A 118 -8.95 15.18 -30.23
C TYR A 118 -9.70 13.98 -29.67
N TYR A 119 -8.96 13.02 -29.13
CA TYR A 119 -9.51 11.85 -28.43
C TYR A 119 -8.69 11.60 -27.16
N ARG A 120 -9.34 11.12 -26.11
CA ARG A 120 -8.70 10.77 -24.83
C ARG A 120 -8.48 9.26 -24.72
N ASN A 121 -7.49 8.87 -23.92
CA ASN A 121 -7.28 7.50 -23.44
C ASN A 121 -7.24 6.47 -24.59
N LEU A 122 -6.37 6.71 -25.58
CA LEU A 122 -6.17 5.77 -26.67
C LEU A 122 -5.39 4.56 -26.17
N ILE A 123 -6.11 3.46 -25.94
CA ILE A 123 -5.52 2.17 -25.59
C ILE A 123 -5.21 1.40 -26.87
N PHE A 124 -3.99 0.86 -26.98
CA PHE A 124 -3.56 0.03 -28.09
C PHE A 124 -2.88 -1.26 -27.62
N GLY A 125 -2.71 -2.20 -28.56
CA GLY A 125 -2.17 -3.52 -28.27
C GLY A 125 -3.15 -4.44 -27.53
N LYS A 126 -2.64 -5.58 -27.04
CA LYS A 126 -3.41 -6.52 -26.23
C LYS A 126 -3.14 -6.19 -24.75
N PRO A 127 -4.15 -5.80 -23.95
CA PRO A 127 -3.94 -5.45 -22.55
C PRO A 127 -3.12 -6.50 -21.79
N GLY A 128 -2.13 -6.04 -21.03
CA GLY A 128 -1.24 -6.90 -20.25
C GLY A 128 -0.07 -7.50 -21.04
N THR A 129 0.14 -7.12 -22.31
CA THR A 129 1.35 -7.49 -23.06
C THR A 129 2.33 -6.31 -23.15
N ASN A 130 3.60 -6.61 -23.44
CA ASN A 130 4.63 -5.59 -23.63
C ASN A 130 4.36 -4.65 -24.83
N GLU A 131 3.51 -5.08 -25.77
CA GLU A 131 3.09 -4.32 -26.95
C GLU A 131 1.81 -3.51 -26.72
N SER A 132 1.31 -3.44 -25.48
CA SER A 132 0.19 -2.57 -25.10
C SER A 132 0.66 -1.25 -24.52
N GLY A 133 -0.20 -0.24 -24.63
CA GLY A 133 0.03 1.08 -24.05
C GLY A 133 -1.22 1.94 -24.12
N GLU A 134 -1.16 3.07 -23.42
CA GLU A 134 -2.21 4.08 -23.36
C GLU A 134 -1.61 5.45 -23.67
N ILE A 135 -2.26 6.22 -24.52
CA ILE A 135 -1.91 7.61 -24.82
C ILE A 135 -3.04 8.49 -24.28
N ASP A 136 -2.69 9.39 -23.35
CA ASP A 136 -3.67 10.21 -22.62
C ASP A 136 -4.52 11.08 -23.54
N LEU A 137 -3.88 11.72 -24.53
CA LEU A 137 -4.53 12.58 -25.50
C LEU A 137 -3.92 12.40 -26.88
N ILE A 138 -4.77 12.29 -27.91
CA ILE A 138 -4.36 12.26 -29.31
C ILE A 138 -5.08 13.37 -30.06
N LEU A 139 -4.36 14.15 -30.86
CA LEU A 139 -4.93 15.04 -31.87
C LEU A 139 -4.74 14.38 -33.23
N GLN A 140 -5.83 14.18 -33.97
CA GLN A 140 -5.76 13.44 -35.23
C GLN A 140 -6.68 14.07 -36.28
N ASP A 141 -6.20 14.09 -37.50
CA ASP A 141 -6.99 14.30 -38.71
C ASP A 141 -6.24 13.71 -39.90
N GLY A 142 -6.95 13.04 -40.82
CA GLY A 142 -6.34 12.37 -41.96
C GLY A 142 -5.14 11.48 -41.60
N ASP A 143 -3.98 11.83 -42.16
CA ASP A 143 -2.70 11.15 -42.05
C ASP A 143 -1.79 11.73 -40.95
N ILE A 144 -2.29 12.58 -40.05
CA ILE A 144 -1.49 13.10 -38.93
C ILE A 144 -2.07 12.72 -37.58
N ALA A 145 -1.20 12.29 -36.67
CA ALA A 145 -1.54 12.01 -35.28
C ALA A 145 -0.48 12.61 -34.33
N ILE A 146 -0.92 13.48 -33.44
CA ILE A 146 -0.11 14.06 -32.35
C ILE A 146 -0.49 13.33 -31.07
N LEU A 147 0.46 12.62 -30.49
CA LEU A 147 0.25 11.72 -29.36
C LEU A 147 0.86 12.37 -28.12
N ILE A 148 0.07 12.52 -27.07
CA ILE A 148 0.39 13.40 -25.95
C ILE A 148 0.26 12.63 -24.63
N GLU A 149 1.34 12.61 -23.85
CA GLU A 149 1.32 12.21 -22.43
C GLU A 149 1.05 13.43 -21.54
N VAL A 150 0.26 13.26 -20.49
CA VAL A 150 -0.08 14.30 -19.53
C VAL A 150 0.27 13.88 -18.10
N LYS A 151 1.13 14.66 -17.43
CA LYS A 151 1.50 14.46 -16.02
C LYS A 151 1.22 15.71 -15.18
N THR A 152 0.89 15.54 -13.89
CA THR A 152 0.83 16.70 -12.97
C THR A 152 2.21 17.33 -12.82
N SER A 153 3.25 16.51 -12.66
CA SER A 153 4.65 16.92 -12.62
C SER A 153 5.41 16.05 -13.60
N LEU A 154 5.89 16.65 -14.69
CA LEU A 154 6.56 15.95 -15.77
C LEU A 154 8.05 15.81 -15.45
N LYS A 155 8.56 14.58 -15.52
CA LYS A 155 9.97 14.24 -15.27
C LYS A 155 10.61 13.66 -16.52
N THR A 156 11.95 13.64 -16.55
CA THR A 156 12.72 12.98 -17.62
C THR A 156 12.33 11.52 -17.83
N ALA A 157 12.02 10.78 -16.75
CA ALA A 157 11.58 9.40 -16.85
C ALA A 157 10.25 9.27 -17.62
N ASP A 158 9.30 10.19 -17.41
CA ASP A 158 8.02 10.20 -18.13
C ASP A 158 8.24 10.46 -19.63
N VAL A 159 9.21 11.33 -19.97
CA VAL A 159 9.59 11.59 -21.37
C VAL A 159 10.15 10.33 -22.02
N VAL A 160 11.07 9.63 -21.35
CA VAL A 160 11.64 8.37 -21.85
C VAL A 160 10.55 7.30 -22.03
N GLU A 161 9.67 7.15 -21.04
CA GLU A 161 8.56 6.20 -21.11
C GLU A 161 7.62 6.52 -22.28
N HIS A 162 7.31 7.79 -22.50
CA HIS A 162 6.47 8.21 -23.62
C HIS A 162 7.14 7.94 -24.97
N ILE A 163 8.45 8.18 -25.09
CA ILE A 163 9.24 7.83 -26.27
C ILE A 163 9.11 6.33 -26.61
N GLU A 164 9.31 5.46 -25.62
CA GLU A 164 9.12 4.01 -25.80
C GLU A 164 7.69 3.68 -26.20
N ARG A 165 6.72 4.39 -25.64
CA ARG A 165 5.30 4.21 -25.97
C ARG A 165 4.96 4.61 -27.40
N LEU A 166 5.55 5.70 -27.90
CA LEU A 166 5.41 6.13 -29.29
C LEU A 166 5.97 5.08 -30.25
N GLU A 167 7.14 4.52 -29.94
CA GLU A 167 7.74 3.42 -30.72
C GLU A 167 6.87 2.16 -30.72
N LYS A 168 6.29 1.80 -29.56
CA LYS A 168 5.32 0.69 -29.47
C LYS A 168 4.07 0.97 -30.29
N TYR A 169 3.53 2.19 -30.22
CA TYR A 169 2.35 2.58 -30.99
C TYR A 169 2.62 2.50 -32.49
N ARG A 170 3.78 2.98 -32.95
CA ARG A 170 4.21 2.85 -34.34
C ARG A 170 4.24 1.40 -34.78
N ARG A 171 4.95 0.53 -34.05
CA ARG A 171 5.01 -0.92 -34.35
C ARG A 171 3.62 -1.55 -34.38
N TYR A 172 2.74 -1.17 -33.46
CA TYR A 172 1.37 -1.64 -33.41
C TYR A 172 0.60 -1.26 -34.70
N ARG A 173 0.71 -0.01 -35.15
CA ARG A 173 0.07 0.46 -36.40
C ARG A 173 0.62 -0.22 -37.63
N ASP A 174 1.94 -0.37 -37.71
CA ASP A 174 2.61 -1.07 -38.80
C ASP A 174 2.17 -2.53 -38.91
N SER A 175 2.03 -3.23 -37.77
CA SER A 175 1.55 -4.62 -37.71
C SER A 175 0.10 -4.80 -38.23
N ARG A 176 -0.65 -3.70 -38.32
CA ARG A 176 -2.02 -3.65 -38.85
C ARG A 176 -2.09 -3.21 -40.32
N GLY A 177 -0.94 -3.10 -40.99
CA GLY A 177 -0.85 -2.71 -42.39
C GLY A 177 -0.86 -1.19 -42.63
N VAL A 178 -0.84 -0.37 -41.57
CA VAL A 178 -0.81 1.09 -41.67
C VAL A 178 0.63 1.58 -41.62
N LYS A 179 1.41 1.23 -42.64
CA LYS A 179 2.83 1.58 -42.73
C LYS A 179 3.00 2.84 -43.59
N ASP A 180 3.75 3.82 -43.07
CA ASP A 180 4.08 5.09 -43.74
C ASP A 180 2.89 5.98 -44.17
N GLU A 181 1.67 5.61 -43.81
CA GLU A 181 0.44 6.38 -44.07
C GLU A 181 0.20 7.50 -43.06
N TYR A 182 0.95 7.57 -41.96
CA TYR A 182 0.71 8.52 -40.88
C TYR A 182 1.99 9.22 -40.43
N LEU A 183 1.90 10.53 -40.26
CA LEU A 183 2.83 11.37 -39.55
C LEU A 183 2.53 11.34 -38.05
N TYR A 184 3.29 10.56 -37.30
CA TYR A 184 3.21 10.50 -35.84
C TYR A 184 4.14 11.52 -35.21
N ILE A 185 3.57 12.47 -34.46
CA ILE A 185 4.29 13.49 -33.70
C ILE A 185 4.07 13.24 -32.22
N GLY A 186 5.13 13.31 -31.41
CA GLY A 186 5.01 13.18 -29.96
C GLY A 186 4.98 14.53 -29.26
N ALA A 187 4.20 14.62 -28.19
CA ALA A 187 4.25 15.73 -27.25
C ALA A 187 4.12 15.23 -25.81
N VAL A 188 4.59 16.05 -24.87
CA VAL A 188 4.45 15.79 -23.44
C VAL A 188 3.90 17.02 -22.77
N ALA A 189 3.14 16.83 -21.70
CA ALA A 189 2.53 17.92 -21.01
C ALA A 189 2.60 17.80 -19.50
N GLY A 190 2.66 18.95 -18.82
CA GLY A 190 2.39 18.97 -17.39
C GLY A 190 2.16 20.33 -16.77
N ALA A 191 1.59 20.32 -15.57
CA ALA A 191 1.38 21.54 -14.79
C ALA A 191 2.70 22.06 -14.18
N VAL A 192 3.60 21.15 -13.82
CA VAL A 192 4.95 21.50 -13.36
C VAL A 192 5.96 20.80 -14.24
N VAL A 193 6.75 21.57 -14.98
CA VAL A 193 7.81 21.07 -15.86
C VAL A 193 9.09 21.85 -15.60
N GLU A 194 10.15 21.16 -15.20
CA GLU A 194 11.45 21.79 -14.96
C GLU A 194 12.17 22.10 -16.29
N PRO A 195 12.98 23.18 -16.38
CA PRO A 195 13.64 23.57 -17.63
C PRO A 195 14.53 22.51 -18.26
N ASN A 196 15.22 21.68 -17.46
CA ASN A 196 16.01 20.54 -17.92
C ASN A 196 15.12 19.46 -18.58
N VAL A 197 13.90 19.24 -18.09
CA VAL A 197 12.94 18.30 -18.68
C VAL A 197 12.42 18.84 -20.01
N VAL A 198 12.13 20.14 -20.09
CA VAL A 198 11.76 20.83 -21.35
C VAL A 198 12.84 20.61 -22.40
N GLN A 199 14.10 20.93 -22.06
CA GLN A 199 15.24 20.78 -22.97
C GLN A 199 15.43 19.33 -23.41
N PHE A 200 15.26 18.37 -22.48
CA PHE A 200 15.38 16.95 -22.80
C PHE A 200 14.30 16.49 -23.77
N ALA A 201 13.04 16.85 -23.56
CA ALA A 201 11.93 16.50 -24.45
C ALA A 201 12.12 17.11 -25.85
N GLN A 202 12.46 18.40 -25.92
CA GLN A 202 12.71 19.09 -27.20
C GLN A 202 13.91 18.51 -27.95
N LYS A 203 15.00 18.15 -27.26
CA LYS A 203 16.16 17.44 -27.88
C LYS A 203 15.79 16.07 -28.46
N ASN A 204 14.76 15.42 -27.91
CA ASN A 204 14.22 14.17 -28.43
C ASN A 204 13.09 14.38 -29.46
N GLY A 205 12.87 15.61 -29.91
CA GLY A 205 11.91 15.94 -30.97
C GLY A 205 10.45 15.93 -30.51
N LEU A 206 10.19 16.09 -29.20
CA LEU A 206 8.84 16.19 -28.64
C LEU A 206 8.46 17.65 -28.40
N TYR A 207 7.20 18.00 -28.68
CA TYR A 207 6.63 19.25 -28.21
C TYR A 207 6.38 19.19 -26.70
N VAL A 208 6.49 20.33 -26.02
CA VAL A 208 6.26 20.43 -24.58
C VAL A 208 5.12 21.39 -24.33
N ILE A 209 4.09 20.94 -23.64
CA ILE A 209 2.89 21.72 -23.32
C ILE A 209 2.88 21.99 -21.82
N VAL A 210 2.72 23.25 -21.44
CA VAL A 210 2.66 23.64 -20.03
C VAL A 210 1.38 24.38 -19.73
N GLN A 211 0.96 24.31 -18.47
CA GLN A 211 -0.11 25.16 -17.97
C GLN A 211 0.42 26.59 -17.76
N SER A 212 -0.20 27.55 -18.44
CA SER A 212 0.09 28.98 -18.34
C SER A 212 -1.14 29.70 -17.78
N GLY A 213 -1.14 29.93 -16.47
CA GLY A 213 -2.32 30.43 -15.77
C GLY A 213 -3.51 29.46 -15.87
N LYS A 214 -4.60 29.90 -16.52
CA LYS A 214 -5.81 29.08 -16.77
C LYS A 214 -5.82 28.41 -18.15
N ALA A 215 -4.80 28.65 -18.97
CA ALA A 215 -4.69 28.10 -20.32
C ALA A 215 -3.52 27.11 -20.40
N VAL A 216 -3.37 26.47 -21.56
CA VAL A 216 -2.16 25.73 -21.90
C VAL A 216 -1.42 26.41 -23.03
N GLU A 217 -0.12 26.23 -23.08
CA GLU A 217 0.73 26.73 -24.16
C GLU A 217 1.74 25.66 -24.57
N ILE A 218 2.00 25.55 -25.88
CA ILE A 218 3.16 24.84 -26.39
C ILE A 218 4.37 25.74 -26.17
N ILE A 219 5.35 25.26 -25.39
CA ILE A 219 6.61 25.98 -25.18
C ILE A 219 7.29 26.20 -26.54
N PRO A 220 7.71 27.43 -26.86
CA PRO A 220 8.46 27.71 -28.08
C PRO A 220 9.66 26.79 -28.24
N SER A 221 9.77 26.17 -29.41
CA SER A 221 10.88 25.29 -29.74
C SER A 221 12.17 26.09 -29.99
N PRO A 222 13.35 25.57 -29.59
CA PRO A 222 14.62 26.21 -29.88
C PRO A 222 14.91 26.24 -31.39
N GLU A 223 15.80 27.14 -31.82
CA GLU A 223 16.25 27.20 -33.20
C GLU A 223 16.82 25.83 -33.66
N GLY A 224 16.45 25.41 -34.87
CA GLY A 224 16.85 24.11 -35.42
C GLY A 224 16.07 22.91 -34.86
N PHE A 225 15.05 23.12 -34.03
CA PHE A 225 14.15 22.06 -33.60
C PHE A 225 13.44 21.42 -34.80
N VAL A 226 13.48 20.09 -34.86
CA VAL A 226 12.72 19.28 -35.81
C VAL A 226 11.95 18.25 -34.99
N ALA A 227 10.62 18.28 -35.10
CA ALA A 227 9.79 17.27 -34.46
C ALA A 227 10.16 15.88 -35.01
N LYS A 228 10.41 14.93 -34.10
CA LYS A 228 10.71 13.55 -34.51
C LYS A 228 9.44 12.92 -35.06
N LYS A 229 9.57 12.28 -36.22
CA LYS A 229 8.56 11.41 -36.80
C LYS A 229 8.77 10.01 -36.23
N TRP A 230 7.75 9.48 -35.55
CA TRP A 230 7.82 8.19 -34.85
C TRP A 230 7.48 7.01 -35.76
#